data_AF-A0AAY4DHF3-F1
#
_entry.id   AF-A0AAY4DHF3-F1
#
_cell.length_a   1.000
_cell.length_b   1.000
_cell.length_c   1.000
_cell.angle_alpha   90.00
_cell.angle_beta   90.00
_cell.angle_gamma   90.00
#
_symmetry.space_group_name_H-M   'P 1'
#
loop_
_entity.id
_entity.type
_entity.pdbx_description
1 polymer ?
#
loop_
_entity_poly.entity_id
_entity_poly.type
_entity_poly.pdbx_seq_one_letter_code
_entity_poly.pdbx_strand_id
1 'polypeptide(L)'
;MLLTLCLLSIWGWGGLGVILFLITFGPFAVFYLAFYIFCFFGGGFAVTLLFGKTNSEKHLERCEQSYLPSTQAGLGKALDEMKLEVKAIKIDRRLTGSSFIDEPLQQVIQFALRDYIQYWYYTLSEDESFLLEIRKTLQNALVQFCTRSKEVDWQPYFTTRMVDDFATHLRVFRKAQERLSERDEKQREAPEELVDSFFETEVEMERNICRDVVCSSQRDEEGFLRDLCEVLLYLLLPPGDFHNKSMRYFLREILARGVLLPFINQLSDPDYINQFVIWMIRDSSCNYEAFMTILKLTDKPAELEAVKDKVLEELQYLLICSFVS
;
A
#
# COMPACT_ATOMS: atom_id res chain seq x y z
N MET A 1 35.24 -59.22 51.30
CA MET A 1 35.13 -60.63 51.74
C MET A 1 33.70 -61.05 52.05
N LEU A 2 32.87 -60.23 52.71
CA LEU A 2 31.45 -60.57 52.97
C LEU A 2 30.57 -60.68 51.71
N LEU A 3 30.78 -59.83 50.69
CA LEU A 3 29.96 -59.84 49.47
C LEU A 3 30.19 -61.11 48.62
N THR A 4 31.43 -61.60 48.57
CA THR A 4 31.80 -62.83 47.85
C THR A 4 31.25 -64.09 48.52
N LEU A 5 31.20 -64.13 49.86
CA LEU A 5 30.56 -65.22 50.62
C LEU A 5 29.03 -65.24 50.43
N CYS A 6 28.40 -64.06 50.38
CA CYS A 6 26.96 -63.95 50.16
C CYS A 6 26.57 -64.40 48.74
N LEU A 7 27.35 -64.02 47.73
CA LEU A 7 27.19 -64.50 46.35
C LEU A 7 27.40 -66.03 46.27
N LEU A 8 28.46 -66.59 46.87
CA LEU A 8 28.66 -68.05 46.85
C LEU A 8 27.49 -68.81 47.49
N SER A 9 26.90 -68.26 48.55
CA SER A 9 25.74 -68.84 49.23
C SER A 9 24.49 -68.82 48.36
N ILE A 10 24.18 -67.70 47.69
CA ILE A 10 23.02 -67.59 46.80
C ILE A 10 23.12 -68.56 45.61
N TRP A 11 24.31 -68.68 45.02
CA TRP A 11 24.54 -69.63 43.93
C TRP A 11 24.53 -71.09 44.41
N GLY A 12 24.99 -71.35 45.63
CA GLY A 12 24.93 -72.67 46.28
C GLY A 12 23.50 -73.12 46.57
N TRP A 13 22.69 -72.25 47.18
CA TRP A 13 21.27 -72.54 47.46
C TRP A 13 20.42 -72.60 46.17
N GLY A 14 20.73 -71.74 45.19
CA GLY A 14 20.11 -71.79 43.87
C GLY A 14 20.42 -73.09 43.13
N GLY A 15 21.68 -73.54 43.14
CA GLY A 15 22.11 -74.81 42.56
C GLY A 15 21.48 -76.02 43.24
N LEU A 16 21.41 -76.03 44.58
CA LEU A 16 20.74 -77.07 45.36
C LEU A 16 19.25 -77.16 44.99
N GLY A 17 18.57 -76.01 44.85
CA GLY A 17 17.17 -75.92 44.44
C GLY A 17 16.94 -76.48 43.03
N VAL A 18 17.82 -76.19 42.07
CA VAL A 18 17.72 -76.72 40.70
C VAL A 18 17.92 -78.24 40.66
N ILE A 19 18.87 -78.77 41.44
CA ILE A 19 19.12 -80.22 41.50
C ILE A 19 17.93 -80.95 42.14
N LEU A 20 17.41 -80.44 43.27
CA LEU A 20 16.21 -80.99 43.90
C LEU A 20 15.01 -80.95 42.94
N PHE A 21 14.81 -79.84 42.24
CA PHE A 21 13.73 -79.69 41.26
C PHE A 21 13.83 -80.72 40.12
N LEU A 22 15.03 -80.94 39.58
CA LEU A 22 15.29 -81.92 38.51
C LEU A 22 15.09 -83.37 38.99
N ILE A 23 15.44 -83.69 40.24
CA ILE A 23 15.21 -85.02 40.82
C ILE A 23 13.71 -85.27 41.04
N THR A 24 12.98 -84.26 41.52
CA THR A 24 11.58 -84.43 41.93
C THR A 24 10.63 -84.47 40.71
N PHE A 25 10.89 -83.66 39.69
CA PHE A 25 10.00 -83.50 38.52
C PHE A 25 10.59 -84.06 37.22
N GLY A 26 11.83 -84.54 37.23
CA GLY A 26 12.52 -85.10 36.07
C GLY A 26 13.12 -84.05 35.12
N PRO A 27 13.92 -84.48 34.12
CA PRO A 27 14.59 -83.57 33.18
C PRO A 27 13.61 -82.80 32.28
N PHE A 28 12.38 -83.28 32.12
CA PHE A 28 11.35 -82.64 31.32
C PHE A 28 10.68 -81.45 32.01
N ALA A 29 10.87 -81.28 33.32
CA ALA A 29 10.27 -80.19 34.10
C ALA A 29 10.68 -78.80 33.61
N VAL A 30 11.92 -78.67 33.11
CA VAL A 30 12.44 -77.41 32.54
C VAL A 30 11.67 -77.01 31.28
N PHE A 31 11.31 -77.97 30.43
CA PHE A 31 10.53 -77.71 29.21
C PHE A 31 9.10 -77.27 29.55
N TYR A 32 8.46 -77.90 30.53
CA TYR A 32 7.13 -77.48 30.98
C TYR A 32 7.16 -76.08 31.61
N LEU A 33 8.17 -75.77 32.43
CA LEU A 33 8.32 -74.45 33.03
C LEU A 33 8.56 -73.37 31.96
N ALA A 34 9.41 -73.63 30.96
CA ALA A 34 9.61 -72.73 29.83
C ALA A 34 8.32 -72.52 29.02
N PHE A 35 7.53 -73.57 28.79
CA PHE A 35 6.23 -73.48 28.11
C PHE A 35 5.23 -72.62 28.89
N TYR A 36 5.13 -72.80 30.22
CA TYR A 36 4.24 -71.97 31.05
C TYR A 36 4.64 -70.50 31.05
N ILE A 37 5.95 -70.21 31.09
CA ILE A 37 6.46 -68.84 30.98
C ILE A 37 6.08 -68.22 29.63
N PHE A 38 6.26 -68.97 28.53
CA PHE A 38 5.90 -68.50 27.19
C PHE A 38 4.38 -68.25 27.06
N CYS A 39 3.54 -69.16 27.57
CA CYS A 39 2.09 -68.96 27.59
C CYS A 39 1.66 -67.77 28.44
N PHE A 40 2.34 -67.51 29.56
CA PHE A 40 2.04 -66.38 30.43
C PHE A 40 2.35 -65.05 29.75
N PHE A 41 3.55 -64.91 29.18
CA PHE A 41 3.93 -63.69 28.46
C PHE A 41 3.13 -63.50 27.16
N GLY A 42 2.92 -64.57 26.39
CA GLY A 42 2.11 -64.53 25.17
C GLY A 42 0.64 -64.20 25.45
N GLY A 43 0.07 -64.81 26.49
CA GLY A 43 -1.30 -64.53 26.95
C GLY A 43 -1.44 -63.10 27.47
N GLY A 44 -0.50 -62.62 28.29
CA GLY A 44 -0.48 -61.24 28.78
C GLY A 44 -0.38 -60.22 27.64
N PHE A 45 0.46 -60.49 26.64
CA PHE A 45 0.57 -59.64 25.45
C PHE A 45 -0.72 -59.64 24.63
N ALA A 46 -1.33 -60.80 24.38
CA ALA A 46 -2.59 -60.90 23.66
C ALA A 46 -3.73 -60.17 24.38
N VAL A 47 -3.83 -60.32 25.71
CA VAL A 47 -4.83 -59.59 26.52
C VAL A 47 -4.60 -58.07 26.44
N THR A 48 -3.35 -57.62 26.49
CA THR A 48 -3.03 -56.19 26.37
C THR A 48 -3.40 -55.64 24.99
N LEU A 49 -3.14 -56.40 23.91
CA LEU A 49 -3.54 -56.01 22.56
C LEU A 49 -5.06 -56.01 22.37
N LEU A 50 -5.76 -57.02 22.88
CA LEU A 50 -7.23 -57.10 22.79
C LEU A 50 -7.89 -56.02 23.65
N PHE A 51 -7.35 -55.73 24.83
CA PHE A 51 -7.81 -54.64 25.68
C PHE A 51 -7.55 -53.28 25.03
N GLY A 52 -6.35 -53.08 24.45
CA GLY A 52 -6.02 -51.89 23.68
C GLY A 52 -6.93 -51.69 22.48
N LYS A 53 -7.23 -52.76 21.73
CA LYS A 53 -8.18 -52.72 20.61
C LYS A 53 -9.59 -52.36 21.07
N THR A 54 -10.10 -53.03 22.10
CA THR A 54 -11.45 -52.78 22.64
C THR A 54 -11.57 -51.36 23.22
N ASN A 55 -10.53 -50.87 23.88
CA ASN A 55 -10.51 -49.50 24.42
C ASN A 55 -10.40 -48.45 23.31
N SER A 56 -9.62 -48.73 22.26
CA SER A 56 -9.55 -47.88 21.07
C SER A 56 -10.89 -47.79 20.34
N GLU A 57 -11.59 -48.92 20.16
CA GLU A 57 -12.92 -48.95 19.56
C GLU A 57 -13.93 -48.15 20.39
N LYS A 58 -13.93 -48.30 21.72
CA LYS A 58 -14.77 -47.48 22.63
C LYS A 58 -14.41 -45.99 22.59
N HIS A 59 -13.14 -45.65 22.47
CA HIS A 59 -12.69 -44.27 22.30
C HIS A 59 -13.14 -43.70 20.95
N LEU A 60 -13.09 -44.50 19.88
CA LEU A 60 -13.55 -44.13 18.55
C LEU A 60 -15.07 -43.88 18.55
N GLU A 61 -15.87 -44.77 19.14
CA GLU A 61 -17.32 -44.60 19.29
C GLU A 61 -17.67 -43.35 20.10
N ARG A 62 -16.89 -43.01 21.13
CA ARG A 62 -17.08 -41.80 21.94
C ARG A 62 -16.73 -40.52 21.17
N CYS A 63 -15.74 -40.57 20.29
CA CYS A 63 -15.44 -39.49 19.35
C CYS A 63 -16.51 -39.37 18.26
N GLU A 64 -17.08 -40.48 17.80
CA GLU A 64 -18.15 -40.51 16.81
C GLU A 64 -19.46 -39.89 17.34
N GLN A 65 -19.70 -39.97 18.66
CA GLN A 65 -20.81 -39.28 19.34
C GLN A 65 -20.55 -37.80 19.64
N SER A 66 -19.31 -37.31 19.46
CA SER A 66 -19.08 -35.86 19.45
C SER A 66 -19.52 -35.33 18.09
N TYR A 67 -20.45 -34.37 18.08
CA TYR A 67 -21.09 -33.76 16.91
C TYR A 67 -20.13 -32.96 16.01
N LEU A 68 -18.95 -33.50 15.70
CA LEU A 68 -18.09 -32.99 14.65
C LEU A 68 -18.34 -33.87 13.42
N PRO A 69 -18.91 -33.31 12.34
CA PRO A 69 -19.17 -34.08 11.14
C PRO A 69 -17.85 -34.69 10.62
N SER A 70 -17.92 -35.93 10.15
CA SER A 70 -16.83 -36.58 9.40
C SER A 70 -16.27 -35.59 8.40
N THR A 71 -14.96 -35.33 8.44
CA THR A 71 -14.24 -34.55 7.42
C THR A 71 -14.34 -35.28 6.08
N GLN A 72 -15.49 -35.10 5.41
CA GLN A 72 -15.68 -35.51 4.03
C GLN A 72 -14.79 -34.62 3.18
N ALA A 73 -13.76 -35.21 2.58
CA ALA A 73 -12.95 -34.62 1.53
C ALA A 73 -12.55 -33.15 1.76
N GLY A 74 -12.34 -32.71 3.01
CA GLY A 74 -12.10 -31.31 3.32
C GLY A 74 -10.83 -30.79 2.66
N LEU A 75 -9.81 -31.64 2.48
CA LEU A 75 -8.60 -31.29 1.75
C LEU A 75 -8.85 -31.18 0.25
N GLY A 76 -9.65 -32.08 -0.33
CA GLY A 76 -10.02 -32.02 -1.75
C GLY A 76 -10.90 -30.81 -2.03
N LYS A 77 -11.88 -30.55 -1.16
CA LYS A 77 -12.76 -29.39 -1.24
C LYS A 77 -12.01 -28.09 -0.97
N ALA A 78 -11.08 -28.04 -0.01
CA ALA A 78 -10.21 -26.87 0.23
C ALA A 78 -9.18 -26.68 -0.88
N LEU A 79 -8.68 -27.75 -1.50
CA LEU A 79 -7.80 -27.69 -2.68
C LEU A 79 -8.60 -27.22 -3.92
N ASP A 80 -9.83 -27.68 -4.07
CA ASP A 80 -10.75 -27.22 -5.11
C ASP A 80 -11.19 -25.78 -4.84
N GLU A 81 -11.43 -25.37 -3.59
CA GLU A 81 -11.72 -23.98 -3.19
C GLU A 81 -10.50 -23.09 -3.46
N MET A 82 -9.28 -23.50 -3.07
CA MET A 82 -8.03 -22.80 -3.38
C MET A 82 -7.77 -22.71 -4.89
N LYS A 83 -8.17 -23.73 -5.67
CA LYS A 83 -8.10 -23.69 -7.14
C LYS A 83 -9.23 -22.87 -7.76
N LEU A 84 -10.38 -22.77 -7.11
CA LEU A 84 -11.57 -22.01 -7.55
C LEU A 84 -11.45 -20.51 -7.24
N GLU A 85 -10.59 -20.10 -6.30
CA GLU A 85 -10.38 -18.69 -5.97
C GLU A 85 -9.65 -17.90 -7.06
N VAL A 86 -9.14 -18.55 -8.12
CA VAL A 86 -8.72 -17.84 -9.35
C VAL A 86 -9.96 -17.49 -10.18
N LYS A 87 -10.92 -16.77 -9.59
CA LYS A 87 -11.93 -16.06 -10.38
C LYS A 87 -11.18 -15.07 -11.25
N ALA A 88 -11.26 -15.23 -12.57
CA ALA A 88 -10.74 -14.26 -13.52
C ALA A 88 -11.23 -12.86 -13.12
N ILE A 89 -10.33 -12.04 -12.63
CA ILE A 89 -10.62 -10.67 -12.21
C ILE A 89 -10.96 -9.90 -13.48
N LYS A 90 -12.26 -9.74 -13.74
CA LYS A 90 -12.75 -8.92 -14.85
C LYS A 90 -12.60 -7.46 -14.45
N ILE A 91 -11.64 -6.80 -15.09
CA ILE A 91 -11.29 -5.40 -14.89
C ILE A 91 -11.96 -4.61 -16.01
N ASP A 92 -12.95 -3.77 -15.68
CA ASP A 92 -13.52 -2.84 -16.66
C ASP A 92 -12.50 -1.74 -16.96
N ARG A 93 -12.30 -1.43 -18.24
CA ARG A 93 -11.38 -0.36 -18.64
C ARG A 93 -12.00 1.02 -18.49
N ARG A 94 -13.33 1.11 -18.41
CA ARG A 94 -14.07 2.38 -18.32
C ARG A 94 -14.01 2.92 -16.90
N LEU A 95 -13.59 4.18 -16.75
CA LEU A 95 -13.48 4.84 -15.43
C LEU A 95 -14.44 6.03 -15.35
N THR A 96 -14.31 6.97 -16.28
CA THR A 96 -15.06 8.22 -16.33
C THR A 96 -16.22 8.18 -17.33
N GLY A 97 -16.09 7.34 -18.36
CA GLY A 97 -16.98 7.25 -19.51
C GLY A 97 -16.45 7.97 -20.77
N SER A 98 -15.33 8.69 -20.67
CA SER A 98 -14.64 9.35 -21.79
C SER A 98 -13.32 8.65 -22.09
N SER A 99 -13.15 8.13 -23.32
CA SER A 99 -11.92 7.43 -23.73
C SER A 99 -10.67 8.32 -23.65
N PHE A 100 -10.82 9.62 -23.93
CA PHE A 100 -9.73 10.60 -23.87
C PHE A 100 -9.12 10.72 -22.47
N ILE A 101 -9.93 10.52 -21.42
CA ILE A 101 -9.48 10.61 -20.03
C ILE A 101 -9.13 9.21 -19.49
N ASP A 102 -9.94 8.21 -19.85
CA ASP A 102 -9.78 6.84 -19.35
C ASP A 102 -8.44 6.23 -19.80
N GLU A 103 -7.97 6.53 -21.01
CA GLU A 103 -6.71 5.97 -21.52
C GLU A 103 -5.48 6.48 -20.75
N PRO A 104 -5.26 7.81 -20.57
CA PRO A 104 -4.23 8.32 -19.68
C PRO A 104 -4.34 7.80 -18.24
N LEU A 105 -5.56 7.72 -17.67
CA LEU A 105 -5.74 7.20 -16.32
C LEU A 105 -5.32 5.73 -16.20
N GLN A 106 -5.64 4.91 -17.20
CA GLN A 106 -5.20 3.51 -17.22
C GLN A 106 -3.67 3.39 -17.32
N GLN A 107 -3.00 4.30 -18.05
CA GLN A 107 -1.54 4.36 -18.10
C GLN A 107 -0.95 4.75 -16.74
N VAL A 108 -1.53 5.75 -16.07
CA VAL A 108 -1.11 6.17 -14.73
C VAL A 108 -1.23 5.00 -13.74
N ILE A 109 -2.34 4.26 -13.76
CA ILE A 109 -2.52 3.05 -12.95
C ILE A 109 -1.43 2.03 -13.28
N GLN A 110 -1.17 1.78 -14.55
CA GLN A 110 -0.17 0.80 -14.98
C GLN A 110 1.23 1.18 -14.51
N PHE A 111 1.62 2.45 -14.66
CA PHE A 111 2.93 2.93 -14.20
C PHE A 111 3.04 2.90 -12.68
N ALA A 112 2.00 3.31 -11.95
CA ALA A 112 2.01 3.25 -10.49
C ALA A 112 2.17 1.80 -9.98
N LEU A 113 1.44 0.84 -10.55
CA LEU A 113 1.59 -0.57 -10.19
C LEU A 113 2.99 -1.10 -10.53
N ARG A 114 3.51 -0.75 -11.71
CA ARG A 114 4.85 -1.18 -12.15
C ARG A 114 5.94 -0.65 -11.22
N ASP A 115 5.91 0.65 -10.95
CA ASP A 115 7.01 1.36 -10.32
C ASP A 115 7.00 1.19 -8.79
N TYR A 116 5.82 1.15 -8.16
CA TYR A 116 5.70 1.05 -6.70
C TYR A 116 5.44 -0.35 -6.16
N ILE A 117 4.98 -1.30 -6.98
CA ILE A 117 4.51 -2.61 -6.49
C ILE A 117 5.24 -3.76 -7.19
N GLN A 118 5.18 -3.80 -8.52
CA GLN A 118 5.65 -4.93 -9.32
C GLN A 118 7.15 -5.19 -9.12
N TYR A 119 7.97 -4.13 -9.00
CA TYR A 119 9.41 -4.22 -8.80
C TYR A 119 9.81 -5.11 -7.62
N TRP A 120 9.22 -4.91 -6.45
CA TRP A 120 9.55 -5.71 -5.26
C TRP A 120 8.67 -6.95 -5.15
N TYR A 121 7.43 -6.92 -5.65
CA TYR A 121 6.51 -8.05 -5.53
C TYR A 121 7.02 -9.30 -6.25
N TYR A 122 7.57 -9.15 -7.45
CA TYR A 122 8.16 -10.28 -8.18
C TYR A 122 9.43 -10.86 -7.54
N THR A 123 10.01 -10.20 -6.54
CA THR A 123 11.07 -10.80 -5.72
C THR A 123 10.51 -11.76 -4.66
N LEU A 124 9.21 -11.68 -4.36
CA LEU A 124 8.53 -12.44 -3.31
C LEU A 124 7.61 -13.54 -3.86
N SER A 125 6.88 -13.27 -4.94
CA SER A 125 5.90 -14.19 -5.53
C SER A 125 5.74 -13.97 -7.03
N GLU A 126 5.45 -15.05 -7.76
CA GLU A 126 5.11 -15.03 -9.19
C GLU A 126 3.58 -14.95 -9.44
N ASP A 127 2.76 -14.93 -8.38
CA ASP A 127 1.29 -14.90 -8.48
C ASP A 127 0.77 -13.53 -8.96
N GLU A 128 0.10 -13.49 -10.11
CA GLU A 128 -0.48 -12.25 -10.63
C GLU A 128 -1.76 -11.82 -9.91
N SER A 129 -2.38 -12.70 -9.11
CA SER A 129 -3.68 -12.45 -8.47
C SER A 129 -3.64 -11.21 -7.58
N PHE A 130 -2.59 -11.07 -6.76
CA PHE A 130 -2.39 -9.90 -5.91
C PHE A 130 -2.33 -8.58 -6.71
N LEU A 131 -1.58 -8.55 -7.81
CA LEU A 131 -1.44 -7.37 -8.64
C LEU A 131 -2.78 -7.00 -9.31
N LEU A 132 -3.54 -8.00 -9.74
CA LEU A 132 -4.88 -7.83 -10.32
C LEU A 132 -5.89 -7.33 -9.28
N GLU A 133 -5.82 -7.81 -8.04
CA GLU A 133 -6.67 -7.34 -6.94
C GLU A 133 -6.38 -5.87 -6.62
N ILE A 134 -5.11 -5.48 -6.45
CA ILE A 134 -4.76 -4.07 -6.21
C ILE A 134 -5.21 -3.20 -7.37
N ARG A 135 -5.01 -3.65 -8.61
CA ARG A 135 -5.46 -2.92 -9.80
C ARG A 135 -6.96 -2.69 -9.77
N LYS A 136 -7.74 -3.73 -9.46
CA LYS A 136 -9.19 -3.65 -9.36
C LYS A 136 -9.61 -2.69 -8.24
N THR A 137 -8.97 -2.76 -7.07
CA THR A 137 -9.24 -1.87 -5.94
C THR A 137 -8.95 -0.41 -6.30
N LEU A 138 -7.84 -0.14 -6.98
CA LEU A 138 -7.49 1.21 -7.43
C LEU A 138 -8.48 1.75 -8.47
N GLN A 139 -8.90 0.91 -9.43
CA GLN A 139 -9.92 1.30 -10.39
C GLN A 139 -11.27 1.57 -9.74
N ASN A 140 -11.71 0.72 -8.82
CA ASN A 140 -12.94 0.95 -8.06
C ASN A 140 -12.86 2.27 -7.30
N ALA A 141 -11.74 2.54 -6.63
CA ALA A 141 -11.51 3.80 -5.94
C ALA A 141 -11.58 5.00 -6.90
N LEU A 142 -10.99 4.90 -8.09
CA LEU A 142 -11.05 5.95 -9.11
C LEU A 142 -12.46 6.14 -9.67
N VAL A 143 -13.21 5.07 -9.94
CA VAL A 143 -14.62 5.16 -10.37
C VAL A 143 -15.46 5.86 -9.29
N GLN A 144 -15.24 5.53 -8.03
CA GLN A 144 -15.92 6.19 -6.91
C GLN A 144 -15.52 7.67 -6.79
N PHE A 145 -14.24 7.97 -6.97
CA PHE A 145 -13.75 9.34 -7.01
C PHE A 145 -14.41 10.13 -8.13
N CYS A 146 -14.42 9.59 -9.35
CA CYS A 146 -15.05 10.23 -10.51
C CYS A 146 -16.56 10.41 -10.33
N THR A 147 -17.24 9.46 -9.68
CA THR A 147 -18.67 9.55 -9.39
C THR A 147 -18.96 10.68 -8.40
N ARG A 148 -18.24 10.71 -7.27
CA ARG A 148 -18.38 11.78 -6.27
C ARG A 148 -17.98 13.15 -6.80
N SER A 149 -16.93 13.21 -7.62
CA SER A 149 -16.51 14.46 -8.27
C SER A 149 -17.59 15.03 -9.20
N LYS A 150 -18.47 14.21 -9.78
CA LYS A 150 -19.62 14.69 -10.57
C LYS A 150 -20.72 15.33 -9.71
N GLU A 151 -20.78 15.02 -8.42
CA GLU A 151 -21.75 15.57 -7.47
C GLU A 151 -21.32 16.95 -6.93
N VAL A 152 -20.06 17.33 -7.14
CA VAL A 152 -19.50 18.61 -6.70
C VAL A 152 -19.80 19.69 -7.74
N ASP A 153 -20.34 20.82 -7.27
CA ASP A 153 -20.48 22.01 -8.10
C ASP A 153 -19.13 22.74 -8.24
N TRP A 154 -18.45 22.48 -9.36
CA TRP A 154 -17.13 23.01 -9.65
C TRP A 154 -17.11 24.50 -10.03
N GLN A 155 -18.24 25.04 -10.51
CA GLN A 155 -18.30 26.43 -10.95
C GLN A 155 -17.93 27.41 -9.83
N PRO A 156 -18.64 27.45 -8.68
CA PRO A 156 -18.29 28.37 -7.59
C PRO A 156 -16.91 28.08 -7.00
N TYR A 157 -16.46 26.82 -7.03
CA TYR A 157 -15.11 26.49 -6.59
C TYR A 157 -14.05 27.20 -7.44
N PHE A 158 -14.11 27.04 -8.77
CA PHE A 158 -13.11 27.62 -9.67
C PHE A 158 -13.27 29.13 -9.88
N THR A 159 -14.50 29.66 -9.90
CA THR A 159 -14.72 31.08 -10.22
C THR A 159 -14.65 31.99 -9.01
N THR A 160 -14.90 31.48 -7.80
CA THR A 160 -14.88 32.28 -6.57
C THR A 160 -13.85 31.77 -5.59
N ARG A 161 -14.02 30.58 -5.01
CA ARG A 161 -13.18 30.14 -3.87
C ARG A 161 -11.69 30.08 -4.21
N MET A 162 -11.33 29.42 -5.32
CA MET A 162 -9.94 29.30 -5.75
C MET A 162 -9.33 30.67 -6.10
N VAL A 163 -10.12 31.57 -6.71
CA VAL A 163 -9.68 32.92 -7.06
C VAL A 163 -9.47 33.76 -5.80
N ASP A 164 -10.37 33.63 -4.83
CA ASP A 164 -10.27 34.31 -3.53
C ASP A 164 -9.07 33.82 -2.73
N ASP A 165 -8.80 32.51 -2.73
CA ASP A 165 -7.62 31.92 -2.10
C ASP A 165 -6.33 32.44 -2.75
N PHE A 166 -6.26 32.46 -4.08
CA PHE A 166 -5.12 33.01 -4.81
C PHE A 166 -4.94 34.52 -4.57
N ALA A 167 -6.04 35.28 -4.59
CA ALA A 167 -6.01 36.71 -4.30
C ALA A 167 -5.56 37.00 -2.87
N THR A 168 -5.97 36.16 -1.91
CA THR A 168 -5.56 36.27 -0.51
C THR A 168 -4.08 35.95 -0.36
N HIS A 169 -3.60 34.85 -0.94
CA HIS A 169 -2.18 34.52 -0.98
C HIS A 169 -1.33 35.66 -1.57
N LEU A 170 -1.78 36.27 -2.68
CA LEU A 170 -1.08 37.40 -3.31
C LEU A 170 -1.08 38.65 -2.42
N ARG A 171 -2.16 38.91 -1.68
CA ARG A 171 -2.23 40.03 -0.73
C ARG A 171 -1.28 39.83 0.45
N VAL A 172 -1.26 38.62 1.03
CA VAL A 172 -0.32 38.26 2.12
C VAL A 172 1.11 38.40 1.63
N PHE A 173 1.43 37.87 0.44
CA PHE A 173 2.76 37.98 -0.17
C PHE A 173 3.21 39.44 -0.35
N ARG A 174 2.35 40.29 -0.93
CA ARG A 174 2.69 41.72 -1.14
C ARG A 174 2.93 42.44 0.18
N LYS A 175 2.10 42.21 1.20
CA LYS A 175 2.27 42.81 2.52
C LYS A 175 3.54 42.31 3.22
N ALA A 176 3.89 41.03 3.08
CA ALA A 176 5.15 40.48 3.58
C ALA A 176 6.38 41.10 2.88
N GLN A 177 6.29 41.31 1.56
CA GLN A 177 7.33 41.97 0.77
C GLN A 177 7.50 43.44 1.16
N GLU A 178 6.40 44.18 1.36
CA GLU A 178 6.42 45.58 1.84
C GLU A 178 7.14 45.69 3.19
N ARG A 179 6.84 44.82 4.15
CA ARG A 179 7.51 44.78 5.47
C ARG A 179 9.02 44.60 5.39
N LEU A 180 9.50 43.80 4.45
CA LEU A 180 10.93 43.60 4.24
C LEU A 180 11.57 44.77 3.49
N SER A 181 10.81 45.42 2.60
CA SER A 181 11.30 46.59 1.87
C SER A 181 11.53 47.81 2.77
N GLU A 182 10.78 47.91 3.88
CA GLU A 182 10.90 48.94 4.92
C GLU A 182 12.03 48.66 5.92
N ARG A 183 12.55 47.43 6.00
CA ARG A 183 13.75 47.10 6.79
C ARG A 183 15.02 47.50 6.04
N ASP A 184 16.02 48.02 6.77
CA ASP A 184 17.28 48.55 6.23
C ASP A 184 17.94 47.60 5.21
N GLU A 185 18.56 48.19 4.18
CA GLU A 185 19.11 47.50 3.00
C GLU A 185 20.15 46.39 3.30
N LYS A 186 20.64 46.30 4.54
CA LYS A 186 21.67 45.33 4.96
C LYS A 186 21.13 43.94 5.34
N GLN A 187 19.81 43.75 5.42
CA GLN A 187 19.16 42.44 5.71
C GLN A 187 18.41 41.86 4.50
N ARG A 188 18.47 42.50 3.32
CA ARG A 188 17.62 42.21 2.15
C ARG A 188 17.77 40.83 1.46
N GLU A 189 18.69 39.96 1.88
CA GLU A 189 19.17 38.87 1.00
C GLU A 189 18.86 37.43 1.44
N ALA A 190 18.16 37.20 2.57
CA ALA A 190 17.82 35.83 2.96
C ALA A 190 16.39 35.44 2.50
N PRO A 191 16.22 34.49 1.56
CA PRO A 191 14.89 33.98 1.17
C PRO A 191 14.11 33.37 2.34
N GLU A 192 14.80 32.91 3.39
CA GLU A 192 14.18 32.42 4.63
C GLU A 192 13.41 33.55 5.37
N GLU A 193 13.91 34.80 5.36
CA GLU A 193 13.24 35.92 6.03
C GLU A 193 11.90 36.31 5.36
N LEU A 194 11.77 36.05 4.05
CA LEU A 194 10.52 36.29 3.33
C LEU A 194 9.45 35.25 3.67
N VAL A 195 9.85 33.99 3.81
CA VAL A 195 8.94 32.91 4.17
C VAL A 195 8.40 33.12 5.59
N ASP A 196 9.27 33.50 6.53
CA ASP A 196 8.86 33.80 7.91
C ASP A 196 7.91 35.01 7.96
N SER A 197 8.27 36.12 7.29
CA SER A 197 7.42 37.31 7.18
C SER A 197 6.07 37.01 6.52
N PHE A 198 6.05 36.09 5.54
CA PHE A 198 4.83 35.63 4.89
C PHE A 198 3.88 34.94 5.86
N PHE A 199 4.36 33.93 6.59
CA PHE A 199 3.52 33.19 7.54
C PHE A 199 3.09 34.05 8.73
N GLU A 200 3.94 34.94 9.24
CA GLU A 200 3.54 35.92 10.25
C GLU A 200 2.39 36.82 9.74
N THR A 201 2.49 37.28 8.50
CA THR A 201 1.46 38.09 7.86
C THR A 201 0.17 37.32 7.62
N GLU A 202 0.27 36.03 7.25
CA GLU A 202 -0.87 35.12 7.08
C GLU A 202 -1.65 34.97 8.40
N VAL A 203 -0.96 34.70 9.51
CA VAL A 203 -1.59 34.58 10.84
C VAL A 203 -2.35 35.85 11.22
N GLU A 204 -1.76 37.02 10.99
CA GLU A 204 -2.42 38.29 11.30
C GLU A 204 -3.69 38.53 10.47
N MET A 205 -3.66 38.12 9.20
CA MET A 205 -4.73 38.38 8.24
C MET A 205 -5.86 37.36 8.31
N GLU A 206 -5.52 36.06 8.41
CA GLU A 206 -6.49 34.96 8.38
C GLU A 206 -6.90 34.49 9.78
N ARG A 207 -6.15 34.86 10.84
CA ARG A 207 -6.37 34.62 12.28
C ARG A 207 -6.43 33.16 12.74
N ASN A 208 -7.16 32.31 12.03
CA ASN A 208 -7.46 30.92 12.39
C ASN A 208 -6.74 29.90 11.51
N ILE A 209 -6.03 30.35 10.47
CA ILE A 209 -5.32 29.48 9.53
C ILE A 209 -3.87 29.96 9.47
N CYS A 210 -2.96 29.02 9.73
CA CYS A 210 -1.53 29.19 9.47
C CYS A 210 -1.03 27.91 8.83
N ARG A 211 -0.39 28.04 7.67
CA ARG A 211 0.06 26.90 6.86
C ARG A 211 1.52 26.52 7.14
N ASP A 212 2.20 27.26 8.02
CA ASP A 212 3.57 26.99 8.49
C ASP A 212 3.72 25.57 9.09
N VAL A 213 2.74 25.11 9.86
CA VAL A 213 2.72 23.78 10.48
C VAL A 213 2.78 22.62 9.46
N VAL A 214 2.46 22.88 8.20
CA VAL A 214 2.56 21.90 7.10
C VAL A 214 3.76 22.20 6.20
N CYS A 215 3.97 23.47 5.85
CA CYS A 215 4.91 23.89 4.82
C CYS A 215 6.35 24.15 5.32
N SER A 216 6.58 24.25 6.64
CA SER A 216 7.91 24.55 7.18
C SER A 216 8.84 23.34 7.25
N SER A 217 8.31 22.11 7.21
CA SER A 217 9.15 20.91 7.24
C SER A 217 8.61 19.81 6.33
N GLN A 218 9.53 19.13 5.64
CA GLN A 218 9.19 17.99 4.78
C GLN A 218 8.48 16.86 5.55
N ARG A 219 8.79 16.71 6.85
CA ARG A 219 8.16 15.67 7.69
C ARG A 219 6.68 15.98 7.93
N ASP A 220 6.35 17.24 8.15
CA ASP A 220 4.99 17.66 8.44
C ASP A 220 4.14 17.66 7.17
N GLU A 221 4.71 18.06 6.04
CA GLU A 221 4.09 17.90 4.72
C GLU A 221 3.75 16.43 4.43
N GLU A 222 4.70 15.51 4.60
CA GLU A 222 4.45 14.08 4.44
C GLU A 222 3.39 13.55 5.42
N GLY A 223 3.37 14.06 6.66
CA GLY A 223 2.36 13.74 7.65
C GLY A 223 0.97 14.17 7.20
N PHE A 224 0.83 15.42 6.75
CA PHE A 224 -0.40 15.96 6.21
C PHE A 224 -0.91 15.16 5.00
N LEU A 225 -0.02 14.80 4.07
CA LEU A 225 -0.39 14.00 2.90
C LEU A 225 -0.83 12.58 3.27
N ARG A 226 -0.25 11.98 4.31
CA ARG A 226 -0.73 10.69 4.83
C ARG A 226 -2.13 10.80 5.40
N ASP A 227 -2.40 11.84 6.18
CA ASP A 227 -3.71 12.07 6.78
C ASP A 227 -4.77 12.35 5.71
N LEU A 228 -4.43 13.15 4.71
CA LEU A 228 -5.25 13.38 3.52
C LEU A 228 -5.55 12.06 2.79
N CYS A 229 -4.53 11.24 2.53
CA CYS A 229 -4.70 9.94 1.91
C CYS A 229 -5.56 8.98 2.74
N GLU A 230 -5.47 9.00 4.07
CA GLU A 230 -6.33 8.18 4.94
C GLU A 230 -7.80 8.57 4.76
N VAL A 231 -8.10 9.88 4.71
CA VAL A 231 -9.45 10.39 4.44
C VAL A 231 -9.92 10.01 3.03
N LEU A 232 -9.07 10.18 2.02
CA LEU A 232 -9.41 9.78 0.65
C LEU A 232 -9.69 8.28 0.56
N LEU A 233 -8.84 7.43 1.15
CA LEU A 233 -9.07 5.98 1.17
C LEU A 233 -10.37 5.61 1.89
N TYR A 234 -10.72 6.31 2.97
CA TYR A 234 -12.00 6.10 3.66
C TYR A 234 -13.20 6.43 2.77
N LEU A 235 -13.11 7.47 1.94
CA LEU A 235 -14.18 7.89 1.06
C LEU A 235 -14.29 7.02 -0.20
N LEU A 236 -13.17 6.47 -0.68
CA LEU A 236 -13.07 5.83 -1.99
C LEU A 236 -13.09 4.30 -1.93
N LEU A 237 -12.55 3.68 -0.87
CA LEU A 237 -12.49 2.22 -0.75
C LEU A 237 -13.81 1.62 -0.25
N PRO A 238 -14.17 0.41 -0.71
CA PRO A 238 -15.20 -0.39 -0.07
C PRO A 238 -14.87 -0.66 1.41
N PRO A 239 -15.88 -0.80 2.30
CA PRO A 239 -15.63 -1.05 3.73
C PRO A 239 -14.76 -2.27 4.00
N GLY A 240 -14.95 -3.37 3.25
CA GLY A 240 -14.13 -4.58 3.40
C GLY A 240 -12.65 -4.33 3.15
N ASP A 241 -12.33 -3.56 2.10
CA ASP A 241 -10.96 -3.22 1.71
C ASP A 241 -10.34 -2.22 2.68
N PHE A 242 -11.11 -1.23 3.14
CA PHE A 242 -10.64 -0.24 4.11
C PHE A 242 -10.35 -0.86 5.50
N HIS A 243 -11.10 -1.88 5.91
CA HIS A 243 -10.86 -2.58 7.18
C HIS A 243 -9.59 -3.45 7.15
N ASN A 244 -9.06 -3.79 5.97
CA ASN A 244 -7.76 -4.43 5.84
C ASN A 244 -6.64 -3.41 6.11
N LYS A 245 -6.16 -3.37 7.36
CA LYS A 245 -5.12 -2.42 7.80
C LYS A 245 -3.85 -2.47 6.96
N SER A 246 -3.40 -3.67 6.58
CA SER A 246 -2.17 -3.84 5.80
C SER A 246 -2.33 -3.21 4.42
N MET A 247 -3.42 -3.52 3.72
CA MET A 247 -3.70 -2.95 2.41
C MET A 247 -3.90 -1.43 2.49
N ARG A 248 -4.65 -0.95 3.49
CA ARG A 248 -4.90 0.48 3.69
C ARG A 248 -3.61 1.26 3.93
N TYR A 249 -2.76 0.82 4.85
CA TYR A 249 -1.49 1.53 5.12
C TYR A 249 -0.54 1.47 3.94
N PHE A 250 -0.47 0.33 3.26
CA PHE A 250 0.33 0.18 2.07
C PHE A 250 -0.13 1.14 0.95
N LEU A 251 -1.42 1.16 0.63
CA LEU A 251 -1.98 2.09 -0.37
C LEU A 251 -1.80 3.55 0.04
N ARG A 252 -1.95 3.87 1.33
CA ARG A 252 -1.75 5.23 1.85
C ARG A 252 -0.32 5.72 1.60
N GLU A 253 0.69 4.90 1.88
CA GLU A 253 2.08 5.31 1.64
C GLU A 253 2.38 5.46 0.15
N ILE A 254 1.85 4.58 -0.72
CA ILE A 254 1.98 4.73 -2.18
C ILE A 254 1.32 6.02 -2.65
N LEU A 255 0.10 6.32 -2.21
CA LEU A 255 -0.59 7.53 -2.63
C LEU A 255 0.10 8.78 -2.10
N ALA A 256 0.43 8.82 -0.81
CA ALA A 256 1.02 10.01 -0.18
C ALA A 256 2.42 10.30 -0.72
N ARG A 257 3.35 9.33 -0.66
CA ARG A 257 4.76 9.52 -1.01
C ARG A 257 5.09 9.19 -2.46
N GLY A 258 4.38 8.24 -3.05
CA GLY A 258 4.60 7.84 -4.43
C GLY A 258 3.91 8.78 -5.42
N VAL A 259 2.69 9.23 -5.13
CA VAL A 259 1.87 9.97 -6.11
C VAL A 259 1.73 11.45 -5.75
N LEU A 260 1.17 11.76 -4.58
CA LEU A 260 0.80 13.14 -4.22
C LEU A 260 2.01 14.02 -3.93
N LEU A 261 3.00 13.54 -3.17
CA LEU A 261 4.18 14.35 -2.85
C LEU A 261 4.98 14.74 -4.10
N PRO A 262 5.35 13.82 -5.01
CA PRO A 262 6.02 14.22 -6.25
C PRO A 262 5.18 15.14 -7.13
N PHE A 263 3.86 14.93 -7.16
CA PHE A 263 2.94 15.79 -7.90
C PHE A 263 2.91 17.21 -7.33
N ILE A 264 2.81 17.38 -6.01
CA ILE A 264 2.84 18.69 -5.35
C ILE A 264 4.18 19.37 -5.55
N ASN A 265 5.29 18.64 -5.40
CA ASN A 265 6.63 19.17 -5.68
C ASN A 265 6.76 19.68 -7.12
N GLN A 266 6.22 18.94 -8.09
CA GLN A 266 6.21 19.36 -9.49
C GLN A 266 5.35 20.60 -9.72
N LEU A 267 4.17 20.69 -9.10
CA LEU A 267 3.28 21.84 -9.24
C LEU A 267 3.81 23.10 -8.53
N SER A 268 4.57 22.93 -7.46
CA SER A 268 5.20 24.01 -6.70
C SER A 268 6.57 24.41 -7.25
N ASP A 269 7.11 23.67 -8.22
CA ASP A 269 8.39 23.98 -8.84
C ASP A 269 8.31 25.29 -9.65
N PRO A 270 9.15 26.29 -9.37
CA PRO A 270 9.09 27.58 -10.05
C PRO A 270 9.28 27.48 -11.57
N ASP A 271 10.15 26.59 -12.04
CA ASP A 271 10.38 26.41 -13.47
C ASP A 271 9.16 25.78 -14.14
N TYR A 272 8.54 24.78 -13.50
CA TYR A 272 7.29 24.19 -13.99
C TYR A 272 6.16 25.23 -14.06
N ILE A 273 5.97 26.04 -13.02
CA ILE A 273 4.97 27.12 -13.00
C ILE A 273 5.26 28.12 -14.12
N ASN A 274 6.51 28.56 -14.27
CA ASN A 274 6.91 29.51 -15.30
C ASN A 274 6.66 28.95 -16.71
N GLN A 275 7.05 27.70 -16.96
CA GLN A 275 6.80 27.03 -18.24
C GLN A 275 5.30 26.84 -18.50
N PHE A 276 4.52 26.53 -17.47
CA PHE A 276 3.06 26.41 -17.58
C PHE A 276 2.42 27.74 -17.95
N VAL A 277 2.83 28.84 -17.31
CA VAL A 277 2.38 30.20 -17.66
C VAL A 277 2.76 30.56 -19.09
N ILE A 278 4.01 30.29 -19.49
CA ILE A 278 4.46 30.51 -20.88
C ILE A 278 3.60 29.71 -21.85
N TRP A 279 3.34 28.44 -21.56
CA TRP A 279 2.50 27.58 -22.39
C TRP A 279 1.07 28.11 -22.52
N MET A 280 0.45 28.55 -21.42
CA MET A 280 -0.90 29.15 -21.46
C MET A 280 -0.95 30.42 -22.30
N ILE A 281 0.11 31.23 -22.28
CA ILE A 281 0.17 32.51 -23.00
C ILE A 281 0.60 32.30 -24.46
N ARG A 282 1.34 31.22 -24.78
CA ARG A 282 1.90 30.96 -26.12
C ARG A 282 0.87 30.97 -27.24
N ASP A 283 -0.32 30.44 -27.01
CA ASP A 283 -1.40 30.38 -27.99
C ASP A 283 -2.41 31.52 -27.85
N SER A 284 -2.17 32.47 -26.94
CA SER A 284 -2.93 33.71 -26.91
C SER A 284 -2.47 34.57 -28.09
N SER A 285 -3.22 34.54 -29.19
CA SER A 285 -2.97 35.39 -30.34
C SER A 285 -2.90 36.84 -29.86
N CYS A 286 -1.76 37.50 -30.02
CA CYS A 286 -1.63 38.93 -29.77
C CYS A 286 -2.61 39.67 -30.68
N ASN A 287 -3.80 40.00 -30.15
CA ASN A 287 -4.76 40.80 -30.86
C ASN A 287 -4.15 42.21 -31.09
N TYR A 288 -4.57 42.90 -32.14
CA TYR A 288 -4.17 44.28 -32.45
C TYR A 288 -4.23 45.18 -31.21
N GLU A 289 -5.28 45.04 -30.39
CA GLU A 289 -5.43 45.78 -29.14
C GLU A 289 -4.31 45.50 -28.12
N ALA A 290 -3.88 44.25 -27.97
CA ALA A 290 -2.78 43.89 -27.06
C ALA A 290 -1.45 44.47 -27.56
N PHE A 291 -1.19 44.38 -28.87
CA PHE A 291 -0.03 45.00 -29.50
C PHE A 291 0.00 46.52 -29.31
N MET A 292 -1.12 47.19 -29.58
CA MET A 292 -1.26 48.64 -29.40
C MET A 292 -1.13 49.05 -27.94
N THR A 293 -1.56 48.21 -27.01
CA THR A 293 -1.43 48.45 -25.57
C THR A 293 0.02 48.38 -25.13
N ILE A 294 0.78 47.37 -25.58
CA ILE A 294 2.20 47.24 -25.27
C ILE A 294 2.98 48.44 -25.84
N LEU A 295 2.76 48.80 -27.10
CA LEU A 295 3.41 49.98 -27.71
C LEU A 295 3.14 51.29 -26.97
N LYS A 296 1.98 51.42 -26.30
CA LYS A 296 1.58 52.63 -25.58
C LYS A 296 2.04 52.66 -24.13
N LEU A 297 2.31 51.50 -23.52
CA LEU A 297 2.55 51.39 -22.08
C LEU A 297 3.97 50.93 -21.72
N THR A 298 4.72 50.36 -22.67
CA THR A 298 6.07 49.84 -22.42
C THR A 298 7.11 50.93 -22.67
N ASP A 299 7.91 51.20 -21.63
CA ASP A 299 9.10 52.06 -21.71
C ASP A 299 10.40 51.22 -21.85
N LYS A 300 10.28 49.88 -21.85
CA LYS A 300 11.42 48.96 -21.85
C LYS A 300 11.75 48.48 -23.26
N PRO A 301 13.01 48.65 -23.73
CA PRO A 301 13.40 48.28 -25.08
C PRO A 301 13.35 46.76 -25.34
N ALA A 302 13.59 45.93 -24.32
CA ALA A 302 13.56 44.48 -24.45
C ALA A 302 12.14 43.93 -24.76
N GLU A 303 11.12 44.53 -24.14
CA GLU A 303 9.72 44.17 -24.38
C GLU A 303 9.30 44.56 -25.81
N LEU A 304 9.76 45.71 -26.30
CA LEU A 304 9.50 46.19 -27.65
C LEU A 304 10.15 45.31 -28.73
N GLU A 305 11.39 44.86 -28.52
CA GLU A 305 12.08 43.93 -29.42
C GLU A 305 11.39 42.56 -29.46
N ALA A 306 10.97 42.02 -28.31
CA ALA A 306 10.23 40.75 -28.27
C ALA A 306 8.91 40.81 -29.05
N VAL A 307 8.19 41.94 -28.96
CA VAL A 307 6.95 42.16 -29.72
C VAL A 307 7.25 42.26 -31.22
N LYS A 308 8.32 42.95 -31.61
CA LYS A 308 8.75 43.04 -33.01
C LYS A 308 9.09 41.67 -33.59
N ASP A 309 9.84 40.85 -32.86
CA ASP A 309 10.19 39.49 -33.28
C ASP A 309 8.94 38.62 -33.47
N LYS A 310 7.95 38.75 -32.57
CA LYS A 310 6.69 38.02 -32.68
C LYS A 310 5.86 38.45 -33.89
N VAL A 311 5.79 39.75 -34.19
CA VAL A 311 5.10 40.26 -35.38
C VAL A 311 5.79 39.79 -36.67
N LEU A 312 7.12 39.72 -36.69
CA LEU A 312 7.88 39.21 -37.83
C LEU A 312 7.61 37.71 -38.06
N GLU A 313 7.53 36.91 -36.99
CA GLU A 313 7.16 35.49 -37.07
C GLU A 313 5.77 35.30 -37.68
N GLU A 314 4.76 36.06 -37.23
CA GLU A 314 3.39 36.01 -37.76
C GLU A 314 3.32 36.48 -39.22
N LEU A 315 4.02 37.56 -39.58
CA LEU A 315 4.11 38.02 -40.97
C LEU A 315 4.74 36.96 -41.87
N GLN A 316 5.78 36.28 -41.39
CA GLN A 316 6.44 35.23 -42.13
C GLN A 316 5.53 34.00 -42.29
N TYR A 317 4.77 33.64 -41.26
CA TYR A 317 3.75 32.61 -41.33
C TYR A 317 2.66 32.94 -42.36
N LEU A 318 2.11 34.15 -42.33
CA LEU A 318 1.10 34.62 -43.28
C LEU A 318 1.63 34.65 -44.72
N LEU A 319 2.87 35.09 -44.92
CA LEU A 319 3.55 35.05 -46.22
C LEU A 319 3.64 33.60 -46.73
N ILE A 320 4.11 32.67 -45.91
CA ILE A 320 4.20 31.25 -46.28
C ILE A 320 2.80 30.69 -46.63
N CYS A 321 1.77 30.98 -45.83
CA CYS A 321 0.40 30.55 -46.12
C CYS A 321 -0.16 31.16 -47.42
N SER A 322 0.20 32.40 -47.74
CA SER A 322 -0.21 33.07 -48.99
C SER A 322 0.48 32.53 -50.24
N PHE A 323 1.66 31.92 -50.10
CA PHE A 323 2.39 31.26 -51.19
C PHE A 323 1.95 29.81 -51.45
N VAL A 324 1.24 29.19 -50.50
CA VAL A 324 0.81 27.78 -50.55
C VAL A 324 -0.68 27.63 -50.93
N SER A 325 -1.43 28.74 -51.01
CA SER A 325 -2.82 28.78 -51.49
C SER A 325 -2.90 29.20 -52.97
#